data_AF-A0A972DA11-F1
#
_entry.id   AF-A0A972DA11-F1
#
_cell.length_a   1.000
_cell.length_b   1.000
_cell.length_c   1.000
_cell.angle_alpha   90.00
_cell.angle_beta   90.00
_cell.angle_gamma   90.00
#
_symmetry.space_group_name_H-M   'P 1'
#
loop_
_entity.id
_entity.type
_entity.pdbx_description
1 polymer ?
#
loop_
_entity_poly.entity_id
_entity_poly.type
_entity_poly.pdbx_seq_one_letter_code
_entity_poly.pdbx_strand_id
1 'polypeptide(L)'
;MPESTNSPQTNGFFGVVRRLDDALYAVEAAVVTVFVSLMTVMVSADVLQRRIADPKSKIGALLTRMLGIDDPATAHFFEEGGGGTILAGVVLLFLIVFGFYSAEAGRARRGETFDRNRVVVGSALGVIAAGALAYLVGNPEIESRVLFTVIFVLAGLGYAALLVRRKPAYWGLRLAASLVATAALVAFAIRFIPEGYTWSKKVSLLLLMWVAFLGASMCAHDGKHLRLEALARAVPESIAPYVEALGALLTVLLCAFFAWLVGVEIFAPDTGLRAMGELVEMTEIPAWIRIFSAVVGFSILAVRYLGVAGSALSGGTYGKPKSELDEVLESMDAEVQP
;
A
#
# COMPACT_ATOMS: atom_id res chain seq x y z
N MET A 1 -18.10 -12.83 -8.12
CA MET A 1 -18.41 -11.61 -8.89
C MET A 1 -19.88 -11.73 -9.24
N PRO A 2 -20.79 -10.97 -8.62
CA PRO A 2 -22.08 -10.76 -9.24
C PRO A 2 -21.88 -9.74 -10.36
N GLU A 3 -22.46 -10.03 -11.52
CA GLU A 3 -22.53 -9.16 -12.68
C GLU A 3 -23.06 -7.79 -12.26
N SER A 4 -22.31 -6.74 -12.61
CA SER A 4 -22.79 -5.37 -12.53
C SER A 4 -23.96 -5.23 -13.50
N THR A 5 -25.15 -5.09 -12.96
CA THR A 5 -26.34 -4.63 -13.66
C THR A 5 -25.96 -3.40 -14.48
N ASN A 6 -26.20 -3.47 -15.79
CA ASN A 6 -26.05 -2.34 -16.70
C ASN A 6 -27.10 -1.29 -16.32
N SER A 7 -26.75 -0.34 -15.45
CA SER A 7 -27.60 0.82 -15.20
C SER A 7 -27.61 1.73 -16.43
N PRO A 8 -28.74 2.40 -16.76
CA PRO A 8 -28.92 3.10 -18.05
C PRO A 8 -28.00 4.32 -18.26
N GLN A 9 -27.18 4.72 -17.29
CA GLN A 9 -26.32 5.90 -17.34
C GLN A 9 -24.90 5.65 -17.90
N THR A 10 -24.59 4.44 -18.40
CA THR A 10 -23.23 4.08 -18.86
C THR A 10 -22.85 4.56 -20.25
N ASN A 11 -23.74 5.23 -20.99
CA ASN A 11 -23.50 5.66 -22.37
C ASN A 11 -23.44 7.19 -22.48
N GLY A 12 -22.27 7.76 -22.18
CA GLY A 12 -21.98 9.20 -22.29
C GLY A 12 -20.53 9.51 -21.93
N PHE A 13 -20.08 10.76 -22.10
CA PHE A 13 -18.70 11.19 -21.79
C PHE A 13 -18.28 10.80 -20.36
N PHE A 14 -19.15 11.01 -19.36
CA PHE A 14 -18.87 10.66 -17.96
C PHE A 14 -18.82 9.15 -17.70
N GLY A 15 -19.47 8.33 -18.53
CA GLY A 15 -19.32 6.88 -18.48
C GLY A 15 -17.91 6.43 -18.91
N VAL A 16 -17.32 7.10 -19.90
CA VAL A 16 -15.93 6.86 -20.32
C VAL A 16 -14.95 7.33 -19.25
N VAL A 17 -15.17 8.52 -18.68
CA VAL A 17 -14.36 9.05 -17.57
C VAL A 17 -14.38 8.08 -16.38
N ARG A 18 -15.55 7.55 -16.01
CA ARG A 18 -15.67 6.56 -14.94
C ARG A 18 -14.89 5.28 -15.20
N ARG A 19 -14.98 4.71 -16.41
CA ARG A 19 -14.20 3.50 -16.77
C ARG A 19 -12.69 3.74 -16.72
N LEU A 20 -12.24 4.93 -17.15
CA LEU A 20 -10.84 5.31 -17.06
C LEU A 20 -10.40 5.47 -15.60
N ASP A 21 -11.25 6.06 -14.76
CA ASP A 21 -10.95 6.25 -13.35
C ASP A 21 -10.94 4.92 -12.57
N ASP A 22 -11.88 4.01 -12.86
CA ASP A 22 -11.90 2.64 -12.32
C ASP A 22 -10.63 1.87 -12.72
N ALA A 23 -10.17 2.03 -13.97
CA ALA A 23 -8.94 1.41 -14.45
C ALA A 23 -7.71 2.00 -13.75
N LEU A 24 -7.67 3.32 -13.55
CA LEU A 24 -6.62 4.00 -12.81
C LEU A 24 -6.59 3.52 -11.34
N TYR A 25 -7.74 3.45 -10.68
CA TYR A 25 -7.87 2.91 -9.32
C TYR A 25 -7.33 1.49 -9.21
N ALA A 26 -7.63 0.62 -10.19
CA ALA A 26 -7.08 -0.74 -10.21
C ALA A 26 -5.54 -0.75 -10.31
N VAL A 27 -4.95 0.18 -11.07
CA VAL A 27 -3.49 0.35 -11.17
C VAL A 27 -2.92 0.88 -9.86
N GLU A 28 -3.51 1.94 -9.28
CA GLU A 28 -3.09 2.51 -7.99
C GLU A 28 -3.11 1.44 -6.89
N ALA A 29 -4.20 0.68 -6.77
CA ALA A 29 -4.36 -0.39 -5.80
C ALA A 29 -3.31 -1.49 -5.98
N ALA A 30 -3.00 -1.86 -7.23
CA ALA A 30 -1.96 -2.84 -7.53
C ALA A 30 -0.57 -2.33 -7.09
N VAL A 31 -0.23 -1.09 -7.45
CA VAL A 31 1.05 -0.46 -7.07
C VAL A 31 1.19 -0.36 -5.55
N VAL A 32 0.16 0.13 -4.86
CA VAL A 32 0.13 0.23 -3.40
C VAL A 32 0.31 -1.14 -2.75
N THR A 33 -0.39 -2.15 -3.25
CA THR A 33 -0.27 -3.53 -2.72
C THR A 33 1.15 -4.06 -2.88
N VAL A 34 1.77 -3.85 -4.04
CA VAL A 34 3.18 -4.25 -4.28
C VAL A 34 4.11 -3.50 -3.32
N PHE A 35 3.95 -2.19 -3.16
CA PHE A 35 4.82 -1.38 -2.31
C PHE A 35 4.69 -1.74 -0.84
N VAL A 36 3.47 -1.94 -0.33
CA VAL A 36 3.23 -2.38 1.05
C VAL A 36 3.81 -3.79 1.28
N SER A 37 3.63 -4.70 0.32
CA SER A 37 4.19 -6.05 0.41
C SER A 37 5.72 -6.03 0.43
N LEU A 38 6.31 -5.24 -0.46
CA LEU A 38 7.75 -5.04 -0.55
C LEU A 38 8.33 -4.45 0.75
N MET A 39 7.71 -3.38 1.27
CA MET A 39 8.08 -2.78 2.55
C MET A 39 8.01 -3.80 3.69
N THR A 40 6.97 -4.63 3.72
CA THR A 40 6.82 -5.66 4.76
C THR A 40 8.03 -6.60 4.75
N VAL A 41 8.39 -7.14 3.58
CA VAL A 41 9.56 -8.03 3.46
C VAL A 41 10.86 -7.32 3.85
N MET A 42 11.05 -6.08 3.35
CA MET A 42 12.26 -5.29 3.61
C MET A 42 12.46 -4.97 5.08
N VAL A 43 11.42 -4.48 5.75
CA VAL A 43 11.46 -4.15 7.18
C VAL A 43 11.59 -5.42 8.02
N SER A 44 10.92 -6.51 7.65
CA SER A 44 11.11 -7.80 8.34
C SER A 44 12.54 -8.29 8.25
N ALA A 45 13.17 -8.22 7.07
CA ALA A 45 14.58 -8.61 6.89
C ALA A 45 15.52 -7.72 7.71
N ASP A 46 15.33 -6.39 7.72
CA ASP A 46 16.13 -5.46 8.52
C ASP A 46 16.00 -5.72 10.03
N VAL A 47 14.78 -5.91 10.52
CA VAL A 47 14.52 -6.23 11.93
C VAL A 47 15.24 -7.52 12.30
N LEU A 48 15.18 -8.54 11.45
CA LEU A 48 15.81 -9.83 11.66
C LEU A 48 17.33 -9.72 11.65
N GLN A 49 17.91 -9.00 10.68
CA GLN A 49 19.35 -8.76 10.63
C GLN A 49 19.86 -8.04 11.87
N ARG A 50 19.17 -6.99 12.31
CA ARG A 50 19.57 -6.24 13.51
C ARG A 50 19.56 -7.12 14.76
N ARG A 51 18.65 -8.09 14.84
CA ARG A 51 18.58 -9.04 15.96
C ARG A 51 19.68 -10.09 15.91
N ILE A 52 20.09 -10.52 14.72
CA ILE A 52 21.19 -11.49 14.55
C ILE A 52 22.54 -10.80 14.77
N ALA A 53 22.72 -9.59 14.23
CA ALA A 53 24.00 -8.86 14.25
C ALA A 53 24.34 -8.25 15.62
N ASP A 54 23.33 -7.91 16.44
CA ASP A 54 23.53 -7.43 17.83
C ASP A 54 22.69 -8.28 18.79
N PRO A 55 23.22 -9.44 19.25
CA PRO A 55 22.52 -10.35 20.15
C PRO A 55 22.25 -9.74 21.53
N LYS A 56 22.88 -8.62 21.88
CA LYS A 56 22.66 -7.95 23.17
C LYS A 56 21.25 -7.40 23.22
N SER A 57 20.44 -7.96 24.11
CA SER A 57 19.01 -7.71 24.08
C SER A 57 18.66 -6.42 24.82
N LYS A 58 18.56 -5.31 24.07
CA LYS A 58 17.92 -4.08 24.58
C LYS A 58 16.48 -4.31 25.06
N ILE A 59 15.80 -5.33 24.52
CA ILE A 59 14.47 -5.77 24.97
C ILE A 59 14.56 -6.48 26.32
N GLY A 60 15.57 -7.33 26.50
CA GLY A 60 15.87 -8.00 27.77
C GLY A 60 16.10 -6.97 28.88
N ALA A 61 16.94 -5.97 28.61
CA ALA A 61 17.22 -4.86 29.54
C ALA A 61 15.99 -3.99 29.85
N LEU A 62 15.10 -3.79 28.87
CA LEU A 62 13.84 -3.08 29.10
C LEU A 62 12.85 -3.90 29.92
N LEU A 63 12.80 -5.22 29.73
CA LEU A 63 11.91 -6.10 30.47
C LEU A 63 12.37 -6.33 31.89
N THR A 64 13.67 -6.53 32.13
CA THR A 64 14.24 -6.60 33.48
C THR A 64 13.90 -5.33 34.25
N ARG A 65 14.06 -4.16 33.60
CA ARG A 65 13.67 -2.86 34.16
C ARG A 65 12.16 -2.69 34.37
N MET A 66 11.32 -3.14 33.44
CA MET A 66 9.86 -2.97 33.50
C MET A 66 9.21 -3.93 34.51
N LEU A 67 9.76 -5.13 34.66
CA LEU A 67 9.28 -6.16 35.59
C LEU A 67 9.90 -6.03 36.99
N GLY A 68 10.81 -5.07 37.20
CA GLY A 68 11.47 -4.86 38.50
C GLY A 68 12.30 -6.07 38.93
N ILE A 69 12.97 -6.74 37.99
CA ILE A 69 13.78 -7.91 38.27
C ILE A 69 15.15 -7.45 38.76
N ASP A 70 15.32 -7.41 40.08
CA ASP A 70 16.58 -7.04 40.74
C ASP A 70 17.56 -8.22 40.88
N ASP A 71 17.14 -9.44 40.51
CA ASP A 71 17.99 -10.64 40.57
C ASP A 71 19.09 -10.62 39.47
N PRO A 72 20.39 -10.60 39.84
CA PRO A 72 21.48 -10.48 38.88
C PRO A 72 21.57 -11.65 37.88
N ALA A 73 21.20 -12.86 38.31
CA ALA A 73 21.26 -14.05 37.46
C ALA A 73 20.18 -14.00 36.37
N THR A 74 18.95 -13.63 36.75
CA THR A 74 17.84 -13.46 35.82
C THR A 74 18.08 -12.29 34.87
N ALA A 75 18.62 -11.16 35.36
CA ALA A 75 18.97 -10.02 34.52
C ALA A 75 20.03 -10.39 33.47
N HIS A 76 21.11 -11.04 33.89
CA HIS A 76 22.15 -11.53 32.98
C HIS A 76 21.59 -12.53 31.94
N PHE A 77 20.68 -13.44 32.32
CA PHE A 77 20.04 -14.36 31.38
C PHE A 77 19.26 -13.64 30.26
N PHE A 78 18.49 -12.60 30.60
CA PHE A 78 17.70 -11.86 29.62
C PHE A 78 18.53 -10.87 28.78
N GLU A 79 19.56 -10.27 29.36
CA GLU A 79 20.39 -9.24 28.73
C GLU A 79 21.52 -9.83 27.86
N GLU A 80 22.22 -10.85 28.38
CA GLU A 80 23.42 -11.43 27.76
C GLU A 80 23.32 -12.94 27.52
N GLY A 81 22.55 -13.68 28.32
CA GLY A 81 22.42 -15.15 28.27
C GLY A 81 21.46 -15.70 27.20
N GLY A 82 20.98 -14.87 26.27
CA GLY A 82 20.11 -15.31 25.17
C GLY A 82 18.62 -15.41 25.49
N GLY A 83 18.19 -15.15 26.72
CA GLY A 83 16.78 -15.12 27.11
C GLY A 83 15.95 -14.11 26.31
N GLY A 84 16.54 -12.96 25.97
CA GLY A 84 15.94 -11.99 25.07
C GLY A 84 15.67 -12.51 23.65
N THR A 85 16.55 -13.36 23.13
CA THR A 85 16.40 -13.99 21.80
C THR A 85 15.28 -15.03 21.81
N ILE A 86 15.21 -15.84 22.87
CA ILE A 86 14.12 -16.82 23.05
C ILE A 86 12.78 -16.09 23.11
N LEU A 87 12.69 -15.03 23.91
CA LEU A 87 11.46 -14.25 24.03
C LEU A 87 11.04 -13.61 22.69
N ALA A 88 11.99 -13.05 21.95
CA ALA A 88 11.71 -12.51 20.61
C ALA A 88 11.18 -13.58 19.66
N GLY A 89 11.74 -14.80 19.71
CA GLY A 89 11.24 -15.96 18.95
C GLY A 89 9.82 -16.37 19.34
N VAL A 90 9.50 -16.38 20.65
CA VAL A 90 8.15 -16.66 21.16
C VAL A 90 7.15 -15.59 20.71
N VAL A 91 7.53 -14.31 20.78
CA VAL A 91 6.69 -13.20 20.30
C VAL A 91 6.47 -13.30 18.79
N LEU A 92 7.51 -13.63 18.00
CA LEU A 92 7.38 -13.83 16.56
C LEU A 92 6.43 -14.98 16.24
N LEU A 93 6.55 -16.12 16.93
CA LEU A 93 5.64 -17.26 16.79
C LEU A 93 4.20 -16.85 17.11
N PHE A 94 3.99 -16.14 18.22
CA PHE A 94 2.68 -15.63 18.60
C PHE A 94 2.09 -14.72 17.52
N LEU A 95 2.87 -13.77 16.98
CA LEU A 95 2.42 -12.86 15.93
C LEU A 95 2.07 -13.59 14.64
N ILE A 96 2.83 -14.62 14.25
CA ILE A 96 2.52 -15.43 13.07
C ILE A 96 1.19 -16.17 13.27
N VAL A 97 1.03 -16.86 14.41
CA VAL A 97 -0.20 -17.60 14.72
C VAL A 97 -1.40 -16.67 14.80
N PHE A 98 -1.24 -15.53 15.46
CA PHE A 98 -2.27 -14.50 15.55
C PHE A 98 -2.62 -13.91 14.18
N GLY A 99 -1.63 -13.70 13.30
CA GLY A 99 -1.83 -13.23 11.93
C GLY A 99 -2.70 -14.19 11.11
N PHE A 100 -2.40 -15.49 11.13
CA PHE A 100 -3.21 -16.49 10.42
C PHE A 100 -4.59 -16.70 11.06
N TYR A 101 -4.66 -16.66 12.39
CA TYR A 101 -5.92 -16.74 13.13
C TYR A 101 -6.84 -15.56 12.79
N SER A 102 -6.32 -14.33 12.81
CA SER A 102 -7.08 -13.12 12.49
C SER A 102 -7.52 -13.10 11.02
N ALA A 103 -6.71 -13.59 10.10
CA ALA A 103 -7.08 -13.74 8.69
C ALA A 103 -8.27 -14.70 8.50
N GLU A 104 -8.29 -15.85 9.18
CA GLU A 104 -9.41 -16.78 9.15
C GLU A 104 -10.64 -16.25 9.90
N ALA A 105 -10.45 -15.60 11.05
CA ALA A 105 -11.55 -14.94 11.77
C ALA A 105 -12.22 -13.85 10.90
N GLY A 106 -11.44 -13.13 10.08
CA GLY A 106 -11.95 -12.17 9.11
C GLY A 106 -12.69 -12.80 7.92
N ARG A 107 -12.41 -14.06 7.57
CA ARG A 107 -13.21 -14.84 6.60
C ARG A 107 -14.52 -15.31 7.23
N ALA A 108 -14.48 -15.75 8.48
CA ALA A 108 -15.67 -16.15 9.23
C ALA A 108 -16.70 -15.02 9.34
N ARG A 109 -16.24 -13.78 9.60
CA ARG A 109 -17.12 -12.58 9.59
C ARG A 109 -17.76 -12.29 8.23
N ARG A 110 -17.19 -12.79 7.12
CA ARG A 110 -17.72 -12.66 5.76
C ARG A 110 -18.62 -13.84 5.35
N GLY A 111 -18.97 -14.72 6.29
CA GLY A 111 -19.86 -15.86 6.06
C GLY A 111 -19.16 -17.14 5.60
N GLU A 112 -17.84 -17.18 5.52
CA GLU A 112 -17.08 -18.41 5.23
C GLU A 112 -16.92 -19.27 6.51
N THR A 113 -16.77 -20.58 6.38
CA THR A 113 -16.54 -21.47 7.54
C THR A 113 -15.12 -21.29 8.09
N PHE A 114 -14.98 -21.14 9.41
CA PHE A 114 -13.68 -21.08 10.07
C PHE A 114 -12.95 -22.42 9.98
N ASP A 115 -11.79 -22.44 9.32
CA ASP A 115 -10.99 -23.65 9.15
C ASP A 115 -9.70 -23.60 10.00
N ARG A 116 -9.69 -24.38 11.08
CA ARG A 116 -8.53 -24.47 11.99
C ARG A 116 -7.28 -25.03 11.29
N ASN A 117 -7.44 -25.91 10.31
CA ASN A 117 -6.29 -26.51 9.62
C ASN A 117 -5.54 -25.47 8.79
N ARG A 118 -6.25 -24.49 8.21
CA ARG A 118 -5.60 -23.37 7.51
C ARG A 118 -4.77 -22.50 8.44
N VAL A 119 -5.24 -22.28 9.66
CA VAL A 119 -4.47 -21.54 10.68
C VAL A 119 -3.20 -22.29 11.04
N VAL A 120 -3.30 -23.59 11.32
CA VAL A 120 -2.15 -24.41 11.73
C VAL A 120 -1.13 -24.54 10.59
N VAL A 121 -1.57 -24.92 9.38
CA VAL A 121 -0.70 -25.08 8.22
C VAL A 121 -0.10 -23.73 7.81
N GLY A 122 -0.90 -22.66 7.79
CA GLY A 122 -0.43 -21.32 7.50
C GLY A 122 0.63 -20.84 8.50
N SER A 123 0.40 -21.06 9.79
CA SER A 123 1.36 -20.70 10.84
C SER A 123 2.65 -21.51 10.74
N ALA A 124 2.57 -22.81 10.49
CA ALA A 124 3.74 -23.66 10.30
C ALA A 124 4.58 -23.20 9.10
N LEU A 125 3.94 -22.92 7.95
CA LEU A 125 4.60 -22.35 6.79
C LEU A 125 5.20 -20.96 7.07
N GLY A 126 4.49 -20.13 7.84
CA GLY A 126 4.97 -18.81 8.24
C GLY A 126 6.23 -18.89 9.11
N VAL A 127 6.28 -19.82 10.07
CA VAL A 127 7.46 -20.07 10.90
C VAL A 127 8.63 -20.57 10.07
N ILE A 128 8.38 -21.51 9.15
CA ILE A 128 9.41 -22.01 8.23
C ILE A 128 9.95 -20.86 7.36
N ALA A 129 9.07 -20.04 6.79
CA ALA A 129 9.47 -18.90 5.97
C ALA A 129 10.26 -17.86 6.76
N ALA A 130 9.84 -17.55 8.00
CA ALA A 130 10.56 -16.63 8.88
C ALA A 130 11.94 -17.19 9.29
N GLY A 131 12.03 -18.48 9.60
CA GLY A 131 13.29 -19.15 9.92
C GLY A 131 14.23 -19.22 8.71
N ALA A 132 13.71 -19.51 7.52
CA ALA A 132 14.48 -19.47 6.28
C ALA A 132 14.99 -18.06 5.99
N LEU A 133 14.16 -17.03 6.16
CA LEU A 133 14.58 -15.64 6.02
C LEU A 133 15.66 -15.29 7.06
N ALA A 134 15.53 -15.75 8.31
CA ALA A 134 16.52 -15.51 9.37
C ALA A 134 17.87 -16.10 9.01
N TYR A 135 17.87 -17.34 8.54
CA TYR A 135 19.08 -18.01 8.09
C TYR A 135 19.72 -17.27 6.91
N LEU A 136 18.94 -16.93 5.89
CA LEU A 136 19.44 -16.25 4.70
C LEU A 136 20.01 -14.85 5.02
N VAL A 137 19.32 -14.10 5.88
CA VAL A 137 19.71 -12.75 6.27
C VAL A 137 20.96 -12.76 7.16
N GLY A 138 21.05 -13.73 8.08
CA GLY A 138 22.18 -13.88 8.99
C GLY A 138 23.47 -14.41 8.36
N ASN A 139 23.41 -14.96 7.15
CA ASN A 139 24.59 -15.44 6.44
C ASN A 139 25.35 -14.26 5.78
N PRO A 140 26.58 -13.96 6.21
CA PRO A 140 27.34 -12.83 5.66
C PRO A 140 27.77 -13.02 4.20
N GLU A 141 27.79 -14.27 3.70
CA GLU A 141 28.09 -14.58 2.30
C GLU A 141 26.95 -14.23 1.34
N ILE A 142 25.72 -14.06 1.85
CA ILE A 142 24.55 -13.77 1.03
C ILE A 142 24.36 -12.25 0.96
N GLU A 143 24.73 -11.68 -0.19
CA GLU A 143 24.41 -10.28 -0.48
C GLU A 143 22.89 -10.04 -0.42
N SER A 144 22.49 -8.95 0.23
CA SER A 144 21.09 -8.49 0.31
C SER A 144 20.45 -8.35 -1.07
N ARG A 145 21.20 -7.86 -2.07
CA ARG A 145 20.79 -7.77 -3.47
C ARG A 145 20.35 -9.11 -4.05
N VAL A 146 21.11 -10.17 -3.79
CA VAL A 146 20.79 -11.53 -4.26
C VAL A 146 19.53 -12.03 -3.56
N LEU A 147 19.43 -11.84 -2.25
CA LEU A 147 18.26 -12.23 -1.47
C LEU A 147 16.96 -11.60 -2.02
N PHE A 148 16.92 -10.28 -2.20
CA PHE A 148 15.73 -9.59 -2.71
C PHE A 148 15.43 -9.95 -4.16
N THR A 149 16.46 -10.17 -4.99
CA THR A 149 16.27 -10.65 -6.37
C THR A 149 15.56 -12.00 -6.39
N VAL A 150 16.02 -12.95 -5.56
CA VAL A 150 15.39 -14.27 -5.44
C VAL A 150 13.96 -14.15 -4.94
N ILE A 151 13.71 -13.32 -3.91
CA ILE A 151 12.35 -13.11 -3.39
C ILE A 151 11.42 -12.55 -4.48
N PHE A 152 11.86 -11.57 -5.27
CA PHE A 152 11.03 -11.00 -6.33
C PHE A 152 10.75 -11.99 -7.46
N VAL A 153 11.76 -12.79 -7.85
CA VAL A 153 11.57 -13.86 -8.84
C VAL A 153 10.56 -14.89 -8.33
N LEU A 154 10.71 -15.36 -7.08
CA LEU A 154 9.78 -16.34 -6.49
C LEU A 154 8.36 -15.78 -6.37
N ALA A 155 8.21 -14.52 -5.95
CA ALA A 155 6.91 -13.86 -5.88
C ALA A 155 6.27 -13.71 -7.28
N GLY A 156 7.05 -13.29 -8.27
CA GLY A 156 6.61 -13.18 -9.67
C GLY A 156 6.19 -14.50 -10.27
N LEU A 157 6.99 -15.56 -10.08
CA LEU A 157 6.67 -16.92 -10.52
C LEU A 157 5.43 -17.47 -9.80
N GLY A 158 5.30 -17.25 -8.49
CA GLY A 158 4.13 -17.65 -7.72
C GLY A 158 2.86 -16.97 -8.24
N TYR A 159 2.92 -15.67 -8.51
CA TYR A 159 1.80 -14.92 -9.08
C TYR A 159 1.46 -15.38 -10.50
N ALA A 160 2.46 -15.58 -11.36
CA ALA A 160 2.27 -16.11 -12.70
C ALA A 160 1.62 -17.51 -12.65
N ALA A 161 2.08 -18.40 -11.77
CA ALA A 161 1.48 -19.72 -11.59
C ALA A 161 0.02 -19.65 -11.13
N LEU A 162 -0.33 -18.69 -10.25
CA LEU A 162 -1.71 -18.45 -9.84
C LEU A 162 -2.58 -17.98 -11.00
N LEU A 163 -2.06 -17.10 -11.87
CA LEU A 163 -2.76 -16.68 -13.09
C LEU A 163 -3.00 -17.85 -14.03
N VAL A 164 -2.01 -18.75 -14.20
CA VAL A 164 -2.12 -19.97 -15.03
C VAL A 164 -3.19 -20.91 -14.52
N ARG A 165 -3.26 -21.09 -13.21
CA ARG A 165 -4.24 -21.99 -12.59
C ARG A 165 -5.66 -21.43 -12.64
N ARG A 166 -5.84 -20.12 -12.42
CA ARG A 166 -7.17 -19.52 -12.32
C ARG A 166 -7.77 -19.06 -13.65
N LYS A 167 -6.95 -18.89 -14.71
CA LYS A 167 -7.33 -18.40 -16.04
C LYS A 167 -8.41 -17.28 -16.01
N PRO A 168 -8.18 -16.18 -15.29
CA PRO A 168 -9.14 -15.08 -15.24
C PRO A 168 -9.28 -14.36 -16.59
N ALA A 169 -10.30 -13.51 -16.75
CA ALA A 169 -10.45 -12.67 -17.94
C ALA A 169 -9.16 -11.89 -18.26
N TYR A 170 -8.81 -11.82 -19.54
CA TYR A 170 -7.57 -11.21 -20.05
C TYR A 170 -6.28 -11.81 -19.46
N TRP A 171 -6.28 -13.12 -19.21
CA TRP A 171 -5.20 -13.85 -18.54
C TRP A 171 -3.82 -13.60 -19.17
N GLY A 172 -3.74 -13.57 -20.51
CA GLY A 172 -2.46 -13.40 -21.22
C GLY A 172 -1.87 -12.01 -21.01
N LEU A 173 -2.72 -10.97 -21.02
CA LEU A 173 -2.30 -9.60 -20.73
C LEU A 173 -1.84 -9.46 -19.28
N ARG A 174 -2.57 -10.05 -18.33
CA ARG A 174 -2.20 -10.03 -16.90
C ARG A 174 -0.89 -10.78 -16.64
N LEU A 175 -0.66 -11.88 -17.36
CA LEU A 175 0.59 -12.62 -17.28
C LEU A 175 1.75 -11.78 -17.83
N ALA A 176 1.60 -11.16 -19.00
CA ALA A 176 2.60 -10.26 -19.56
C ALA A 176 2.91 -9.09 -18.61
N ALA A 177 1.88 -8.42 -18.07
CA ALA A 177 2.05 -7.35 -17.10
C ALA A 177 2.79 -7.81 -15.84
N SER A 178 2.49 -9.01 -15.33
CA SER A 178 3.17 -9.56 -14.16
C SER A 178 4.63 -9.90 -14.42
N LEU A 179 4.98 -10.35 -15.62
CA LEU A 179 6.36 -10.64 -16.01
C LEU A 179 7.16 -9.34 -16.14
N VAL A 180 6.56 -8.30 -16.75
CA VAL A 180 7.18 -6.97 -16.85
C VAL A 180 7.38 -6.37 -15.45
N ALA A 181 6.38 -6.46 -14.57
CA ALA A 181 6.50 -5.98 -13.20
C ALA A 181 7.59 -6.73 -12.41
N THR A 182 7.67 -8.05 -12.58
CA THR A 182 8.72 -8.88 -11.95
C THR A 182 10.11 -8.49 -12.48
N ALA A 183 10.25 -8.33 -13.79
CA ALA A 183 11.50 -7.90 -14.41
C ALA A 183 11.92 -6.50 -13.94
N ALA A 184 10.98 -5.56 -13.78
CA ALA A 184 11.25 -4.24 -13.24
C ALA A 184 11.72 -4.28 -11.78
N LEU A 185 11.09 -5.11 -10.94
CA LEU A 185 11.52 -5.30 -9.55
C LEU A 185 12.91 -5.95 -9.45
N VAL A 186 13.20 -6.93 -10.31
CA VAL A 186 14.52 -7.56 -10.40
C VAL A 186 15.59 -6.57 -10.87
N ALA A 187 15.30 -5.78 -11.91
CA ALA A 187 16.20 -4.73 -12.38
C ALA A 187 16.46 -3.68 -11.28
N PHE A 188 15.41 -3.32 -10.54
CA PHE A 188 15.53 -2.44 -9.38
C PHE A 188 16.42 -3.04 -8.30
N ALA A 189 16.22 -4.32 -7.96
CA ALA A 189 17.03 -5.02 -6.98
C ALA A 189 18.52 -5.03 -7.36
N ILE A 190 18.83 -5.39 -8.60
CA ILE A 190 20.21 -5.50 -9.06
C ILE A 190 20.91 -4.13 -9.10
N ARG A 191 20.18 -3.07 -9.49
CA ARG A 191 20.76 -1.75 -9.72
C ARG A 191 20.86 -0.87 -8.49
N PHE A 192 19.87 -0.94 -7.58
CA PHE A 192 19.71 0.05 -6.51
C PHE A 192 19.83 -0.51 -5.10
N ILE A 193 19.87 -1.84 -4.92
CA ILE A 193 20.06 -2.45 -3.60
C ILE A 193 21.57 -2.54 -3.31
N PRO A 194 22.08 -1.78 -2.31
CA PRO A 194 23.46 -1.87 -1.89
C PRO A 194 23.67 -3.05 -0.94
N GLU A 195 24.93 -3.38 -0.69
CA GLU A 195 25.33 -4.43 0.24
C GLU A 195 24.85 -4.14 1.68
N GLY A 196 24.56 -5.20 2.43
CA GLY A 196 23.98 -5.12 3.78
C GLY A 196 22.49 -4.74 3.80
N TYR A 197 21.97 -4.37 4.97
CA TYR A 197 20.53 -4.16 5.21
C TYR A 197 20.16 -2.74 5.68
N THR A 198 21.12 -1.85 5.88
CA THR A 198 20.90 -0.50 6.45
C THR A 198 20.05 0.40 5.54
N TRP A 199 20.06 0.17 4.23
CA TRP A 199 19.28 0.90 3.23
C TRP A 199 17.77 0.65 3.31
N SER A 200 17.37 -0.55 3.76
CA SER A 200 16.00 -1.04 3.73
C SER A 200 15.01 -0.08 4.38
N LYS A 201 15.37 0.52 5.52
CA LYS A 201 14.55 1.49 6.25
C LYS A 201 14.32 2.76 5.45
N LYS A 202 15.35 3.31 4.79
CA LYS A 202 15.25 4.54 4.01
C LYS A 202 14.43 4.34 2.74
N VAL A 203 14.60 3.20 2.07
CA VAL A 203 13.78 2.83 0.90
C VAL A 203 12.33 2.56 1.31
N SER A 204 12.10 1.92 2.47
CA SER A 204 10.74 1.72 2.98
C SER A 204 10.01 3.04 3.25
N LEU A 205 10.72 4.07 3.74
CA LEU A 205 10.14 5.42 3.88
C LEU A 205 9.84 6.09 2.54
N LEU A 206 10.65 5.82 1.51
CA LEU A 206 10.36 6.27 0.15
C LEU A 206 9.08 5.61 -0.37
N LEU A 207 8.95 4.30 -0.27
CA LEU A 207 7.77 3.56 -0.68
C LEU A 207 6.53 3.98 0.12
N LEU A 208 6.68 4.25 1.42
CA LEU A 208 5.61 4.76 2.28
C LEU A 208 5.04 6.08 1.75
N MET A 209 5.89 6.99 1.26
CA MET A 209 5.44 8.26 0.68
C MET A 209 4.56 8.02 -0.57
N TRP A 210 4.98 7.11 -1.44
CA TRP A 210 4.17 6.70 -2.60
C TRP A 210 2.84 6.09 -2.18
N VAL A 211 2.86 5.18 -1.20
CA VAL A 211 1.63 4.57 -0.65
C VAL A 211 0.69 5.63 -0.07
N ALA A 212 1.22 6.65 0.62
CA ALA A 212 0.41 7.72 1.20
C ALA A 212 -0.31 8.54 0.12
N PHE A 213 0.40 8.98 -0.92
CA PHE A 213 -0.19 9.81 -1.98
C PHE A 213 -1.13 9.04 -2.90
N LEU A 214 -0.77 7.82 -3.30
CA LEU A 214 -1.66 6.94 -4.06
C LEU A 214 -2.88 6.53 -3.21
N GLY A 215 -2.67 6.27 -1.91
CA GLY A 215 -3.75 5.99 -0.97
C GLY A 215 -4.72 7.16 -0.82
N ALA A 216 -4.23 8.39 -0.75
CA ALA A 216 -5.08 9.60 -0.74
C ALA A 216 -5.93 9.70 -2.02
N SER A 217 -5.32 9.43 -3.17
CA SER A 217 -6.04 9.36 -4.45
C SER A 217 -7.13 8.28 -4.44
N MET A 218 -6.83 7.07 -3.98
CA MET A 218 -7.80 5.97 -3.86
C MET A 218 -8.96 6.31 -2.91
N CYS A 219 -8.71 7.03 -1.82
CA CYS A 219 -9.77 7.52 -0.94
C CYS A 219 -10.69 8.54 -1.64
N ALA A 220 -10.13 9.39 -2.50
CA ALA A 220 -10.91 10.34 -3.28
C ALA A 220 -11.80 9.65 -4.31
N HIS A 221 -11.31 8.59 -4.97
CA HIS A 221 -12.11 7.74 -5.87
C HIS A 221 -13.32 7.12 -5.16
N ASP A 222 -13.12 6.59 -3.95
CA ASP A 222 -14.20 5.98 -3.18
C ASP A 222 -15.20 7.00 -2.61
N GLY A 223 -15.01 8.30 -2.85
CA GLY A 223 -15.85 9.36 -2.28
C GLY A 223 -15.71 9.50 -0.76
N LYS A 224 -14.71 8.86 -0.14
CA LYS A 224 -14.45 8.88 1.31
C LYS A 224 -13.74 10.15 1.79
N HIS A 225 -13.71 11.19 0.96
CA HIS A 225 -13.21 12.49 1.38
C HIS A 225 -14.14 13.05 2.45
N LEU A 226 -13.59 13.81 3.41
CA LEU A 226 -14.37 14.58 4.36
C LEU A 226 -15.18 15.64 3.58
N ARG A 227 -16.33 15.24 3.06
CA ARG A 227 -17.36 16.17 2.59
C ARG A 227 -17.79 16.96 3.82
N LEU A 228 -17.84 18.29 3.71
CA LEU A 228 -18.63 19.07 4.67
C LEU A 228 -20.10 18.75 4.39
N GLU A 229 -20.56 17.56 4.78
CA GLU A 229 -21.97 17.15 4.70
C GLU A 229 -22.87 18.13 5.46
N ALA A 230 -22.33 18.75 6.52
CA ALA A 230 -22.99 19.82 7.26
C ALA A 230 -23.27 21.06 6.40
N LEU A 231 -22.36 21.41 5.48
CA LEU A 231 -22.56 22.54 4.58
C LEU A 231 -23.50 22.16 3.42
N ALA A 232 -23.42 20.93 2.93
CA ALA A 232 -24.31 20.42 1.88
C ALA A 232 -25.79 20.39 2.33
N ARG A 233 -26.07 20.04 3.59
CA ARG A 233 -27.44 20.03 4.15
C ARG A 233 -28.04 21.43 4.38
N ALA A 234 -27.20 22.46 4.45
CA ALA A 234 -27.65 23.84 4.66
C ALA A 234 -27.95 24.58 3.33
N VAL A 235 -27.61 23.96 2.19
CA VAL A 235 -27.65 24.58 0.86
C VAL A 235 -28.91 24.12 0.11
N PRO A 236 -29.75 25.04 -0.40
CA PRO A 236 -30.92 24.68 -1.21
C PRO A 236 -30.57 23.82 -2.42
N GLU A 237 -31.44 22.88 -2.79
CA GLU A 237 -31.23 21.90 -3.87
C GLU A 237 -30.86 22.53 -5.22
N SER A 238 -31.34 23.76 -5.48
CA SER A 238 -31.05 24.50 -6.72
C SER A 238 -29.61 25.00 -6.83
N ILE A 239 -28.91 25.20 -5.71
CA ILE A 239 -27.52 25.69 -5.68
C ILE A 239 -26.50 24.63 -5.25
N ALA A 240 -26.97 23.49 -4.75
CA ALA A 240 -26.15 22.33 -4.40
C ALA A 240 -25.11 21.93 -5.47
N PRO A 241 -25.47 21.78 -6.77
CA PRO A 241 -24.49 21.40 -7.80
C PRO A 241 -23.39 22.45 -8.03
N TYR A 242 -23.70 23.74 -7.87
CA TYR A 242 -22.73 24.82 -8.03
C TYR A 242 -21.77 24.89 -6.84
N VAL A 243 -22.27 24.65 -5.62
CA VAL A 243 -21.43 24.60 -4.41
C VAL A 243 -20.50 23.39 -4.45
N GLU A 244 -21.00 22.22 -4.89
CA GLU A 244 -20.18 21.02 -5.08
C GLU A 244 -19.10 21.24 -6.15
N ALA A 245 -19.48 21.83 -7.29
CA ALA A 245 -18.53 22.18 -8.35
C ALA A 245 -17.47 23.18 -7.88
N LEU A 246 -17.86 24.21 -7.11
CA LEU A 246 -16.92 25.19 -6.56
C LEU A 246 -15.93 24.56 -5.58
N GLY A 247 -16.41 23.69 -4.68
CA GLY A 247 -15.55 22.94 -3.75
C GLY A 247 -14.57 22.01 -4.48
N ALA A 248 -15.05 21.32 -5.52
CA ALA A 248 -14.20 20.49 -6.38
C ALA A 248 -13.14 21.34 -7.11
N LEU A 249 -13.52 22.48 -7.70
CA LEU A 249 -12.59 23.39 -8.37
C LEU A 249 -11.55 23.98 -7.41
N LEU A 250 -11.93 24.36 -6.20
CA LEU A 250 -10.98 24.82 -5.18
C LEU A 250 -9.97 23.72 -4.83
N THR A 251 -10.45 22.47 -4.74
CA THR A 251 -9.59 21.30 -4.51
C THR A 251 -8.63 21.09 -5.68
N VAL A 252 -9.09 21.24 -6.93
CA VAL A 252 -8.24 21.19 -8.13
C VAL A 252 -7.15 22.25 -8.06
N LEU A 253 -7.51 23.50 -7.77
CA LEU A 253 -6.56 24.62 -7.67
C LEU A 253 -5.50 24.35 -6.60
N LEU A 254 -5.91 23.87 -5.42
CA LEU A 254 -5.00 23.55 -4.33
C LEU A 254 -4.06 22.40 -4.71
N CYS A 255 -4.59 21.33 -5.31
CA CYS A 255 -3.78 20.20 -5.76
C CYS A 255 -2.79 20.61 -6.86
N ALA A 256 -3.24 21.39 -7.84
CA ALA A 256 -2.38 21.91 -8.91
C ALA A 256 -1.29 22.84 -8.35
N PHE A 257 -1.61 23.68 -7.38
CA PHE A 257 -0.66 24.54 -6.70
C PHE A 257 0.42 23.73 -5.96
N PHE A 258 0.04 22.71 -5.20
CA PHE A 258 1.02 21.84 -4.53
C PHE A 258 1.85 21.00 -5.52
N ALA A 259 1.23 20.48 -6.58
CA ALA A 259 1.95 19.77 -7.64
C ALA A 259 2.98 20.68 -8.33
N TRP A 260 2.63 21.93 -8.57
CA TRP A 260 3.53 22.93 -9.12
C TRP A 260 4.66 23.28 -8.15
N LEU A 261 4.37 23.56 -6.87
CA LEU A 261 5.39 23.86 -5.86
C LEU A 261 6.43 22.74 -5.75
N VAL A 262 5.97 21.49 -5.62
CA VAL A 262 6.88 20.33 -5.55
C VAL A 262 7.60 20.12 -6.89
N GLY A 263 6.94 20.37 -8.01
CA GLY A 263 7.55 20.32 -9.33
C GLY A 263 8.71 21.31 -9.48
N VAL A 264 8.55 22.55 -9.01
CA VAL A 264 9.62 23.55 -8.98
C VAL A 264 10.78 23.08 -8.10
N GLU A 265 10.51 22.56 -6.91
CA GLU A 265 11.53 22.03 -6.00
C GLU A 265 12.34 20.86 -6.61
N ILE A 266 11.71 20.05 -7.46
CA ILE A 266 12.39 18.94 -8.14
C ILE A 266 13.18 19.41 -9.36
N PHE A 267 12.55 20.21 -10.22
CA PHE A 267 13.01 20.48 -11.59
C PHE A 267 13.65 21.86 -11.78
N ALA A 268 13.78 22.68 -10.72
CA ALA A 268 14.50 23.95 -10.79
C ALA A 268 15.94 23.74 -11.32
N PRO A 269 16.40 24.49 -12.34
CA PRO A 269 17.66 24.23 -13.02
C PRO A 269 18.90 24.27 -12.12
N ASP A 270 18.94 25.19 -11.16
CA ASP A 270 20.12 25.45 -10.34
C ASP A 270 19.96 25.00 -8.87
N THR A 271 18.72 25.08 -8.34
CA THR A 271 18.41 24.79 -6.94
C THR A 271 17.54 23.55 -6.75
N GLY A 272 17.14 22.89 -7.83
CA GLY A 272 16.26 21.73 -7.74
C GLY A 272 16.98 20.50 -7.22
N LEU A 273 16.26 19.62 -6.53
CA LEU A 273 16.79 18.33 -6.04
C LEU A 273 17.42 17.48 -7.15
N ARG A 274 16.91 17.59 -8.38
CA ARG A 274 17.50 16.90 -9.53
C ARG A 274 18.84 17.50 -9.95
N ALA A 275 19.00 18.82 -9.86
CA ALA A 275 20.25 19.52 -10.18
C ALA A 275 21.31 19.30 -9.10
N MET A 276 20.90 19.25 -7.84
CA MET A 276 21.80 18.96 -6.70
C MET A 276 22.31 17.52 -6.69
N GLY A 277 21.62 16.60 -7.36
CA GLY A 277 22.03 15.19 -7.43
C GLY A 277 21.96 14.46 -6.09
N GLU A 278 21.15 14.94 -5.14
CA GLU A 278 21.03 14.35 -3.82
C GLU A 278 20.52 12.91 -3.93
N LEU A 279 21.22 11.99 -3.24
CA LEU A 279 20.84 10.59 -3.15
C LEU A 279 20.23 10.30 -1.78
N VAL A 280 19.30 9.35 -1.74
CA VAL A 280 18.80 8.83 -0.46
C VAL A 280 19.95 8.16 0.28
N GLU A 281 20.16 8.55 1.54
CA GLU A 281 21.24 8.04 2.39
C GLU A 281 21.46 6.53 2.24
N MET A 282 22.73 6.15 2.04
CA MET A 282 23.15 4.75 1.91
C MET A 282 22.50 4.01 0.73
N THR A 283 22.06 4.72 -0.33
CA THR A 283 21.51 4.13 -1.57
C THR A 283 21.93 4.92 -2.81
N GLU A 284 21.83 4.30 -3.98
CA GLU A 284 22.04 4.97 -5.28
C GLU A 284 20.74 5.60 -5.82
N ILE A 285 19.69 5.72 -5.00
CA ILE A 285 18.38 6.20 -5.45
C ILE A 285 18.33 7.73 -5.33
N PRO A 286 18.02 8.46 -6.41
CA PRO A 286 17.84 9.91 -6.35
C PRO A 286 16.74 10.33 -5.36
N ALA A 287 17.03 11.29 -4.49
CA ALA A 287 16.13 11.76 -3.44
C ALA A 287 14.83 12.36 -4.00
N TRP A 288 14.89 12.97 -5.19
CA TRP A 288 13.71 13.55 -5.84
C TRP A 288 12.61 12.53 -6.11
N ILE A 289 12.94 11.23 -6.29
CA ILE A 289 11.94 10.16 -6.50
C ILE A 289 10.99 10.05 -5.30
N ARG A 290 11.48 10.37 -4.10
CA ARG A 290 10.67 10.36 -2.88
C ARG A 290 9.57 11.41 -2.91
N ILE A 291 9.92 12.65 -3.25
CA ILE A 291 8.95 13.76 -3.25
C ILE A 291 8.14 13.83 -4.56
N PHE A 292 8.64 13.20 -5.63
CA PHE A 292 7.92 13.11 -6.91
C PHE A 292 6.59 12.37 -6.79
N SER A 293 6.44 11.46 -5.82
CA SER A 293 5.15 10.83 -5.53
C SER A 293 4.06 11.85 -5.20
N ALA A 294 4.42 12.99 -4.59
CA ALA A 294 3.48 14.06 -4.29
C ALA A 294 2.95 14.71 -5.58
N VAL A 295 3.84 15.00 -6.55
CA VAL A 295 3.45 15.55 -7.86
C VAL A 295 2.48 14.61 -8.55
N VAL A 296 2.78 13.31 -8.56
CA VAL A 296 1.90 12.27 -9.13
C VAL A 296 0.56 12.23 -8.42
N GLY A 297 0.56 12.12 -7.09
CA GLY A 297 -0.68 12.04 -6.30
C GLY A 297 -1.58 13.26 -6.45
N PHE A 298 -1.00 14.47 -6.34
CA PHE A 298 -1.77 15.72 -6.51
C PHE A 298 -2.26 15.90 -7.95
N SER A 299 -1.51 15.45 -8.95
CA SER A 299 -1.93 15.53 -10.35
C SER A 299 -3.12 14.59 -10.63
N ILE A 300 -3.07 13.35 -10.12
CA ILE A 300 -4.20 12.42 -10.23
C ILE A 300 -5.43 12.97 -9.51
N LEU A 301 -5.27 13.48 -8.28
CA LEU A 301 -6.34 14.11 -7.52
C LEU A 301 -6.94 15.30 -8.28
N ALA A 302 -6.11 16.19 -8.85
CA ALA A 302 -6.58 17.32 -9.64
C ALA A 302 -7.42 16.87 -10.84
N VAL A 303 -6.97 15.84 -11.58
CA VAL A 303 -7.74 15.30 -12.72
C VAL A 303 -9.06 14.68 -12.26
N ARG A 304 -9.07 13.92 -11.16
CA ARG A 304 -10.29 13.34 -10.58
C ARG A 304 -11.30 14.41 -10.21
N TYR A 305 -10.88 15.42 -9.45
CA TYR A 305 -11.76 16.51 -9.00
C TYR A 305 -12.20 17.44 -10.14
N LEU A 306 -11.43 17.55 -11.24
CA LEU A 306 -11.92 18.17 -12.47
C LEU A 306 -13.10 17.39 -13.06
N GLY A 307 -13.02 16.06 -13.07
CA GLY A 307 -14.14 15.19 -13.47
C GLY A 307 -15.36 15.34 -12.56
N VAL A 308 -15.16 15.43 -11.23
CA VAL A 308 -16.23 15.67 -10.26
C VAL A 308 -16.89 17.04 -10.48
N ALA A 309 -16.11 18.10 -10.67
CA ALA A 309 -16.63 19.43 -10.96
C ALA A 309 -17.49 19.45 -12.24
N GLY A 310 -16.99 18.82 -13.31
CA GLY A 310 -17.74 18.69 -14.57
C GLY A 310 -19.03 17.88 -14.40
N SER A 311 -18.99 16.79 -13.63
CA SER A 311 -20.17 15.96 -13.35
C SER A 311 -21.22 16.74 -12.57
N ALA A 312 -20.83 17.45 -11.51
CA ALA A 312 -21.73 18.24 -10.68
C ALA A 312 -22.50 19.30 -11.50
N LEU A 313 -21.82 19.99 -12.43
CA LEU A 313 -22.46 20.97 -13.32
C LEU A 313 -23.40 20.34 -14.35
N SER A 314 -23.15 19.10 -14.75
CA SER A 314 -23.97 18.37 -15.73
C SER A 314 -25.13 17.58 -15.11
N GLY A 315 -25.27 17.59 -13.77
CA GLY A 315 -26.23 16.75 -13.05
C GLY A 315 -25.87 15.26 -13.01
N GLY A 316 -24.62 14.90 -13.35
CA GLY A 316 -24.12 13.52 -13.35
C GLY A 316 -23.80 12.99 -11.95
N THR A 317 -23.70 11.67 -11.83
CA THR A 317 -23.45 10.96 -10.56
C THR A 317 -21.97 10.63 -10.29
N TYR A 318 -21.05 11.09 -11.13
CA TYR A 318 -19.62 10.79 -10.99
C TYR A 318 -19.00 11.51 -9.78
N GLY A 319 -18.36 10.75 -8.89
CA GLY A 319 -17.73 11.25 -7.66
C GLY A 319 -18.59 11.15 -6.39
N LYS A 320 -19.83 10.66 -6.48
CA LYS A 320 -20.69 10.41 -5.31
C LYS A 320 -20.29 9.12 -4.56
N PRO A 321 -20.37 9.08 -3.22
CA PRO A 321 -20.06 7.89 -2.44
C PRO A 321 -21.06 6.76 -2.77
N LYS A 322 -20.61 5.51 -2.57
CA LYS A 322 -21.44 4.33 -2.86
C LYS A 322 -22.81 4.35 -2.18
N SER A 323 -22.92 4.85 -0.96
CA SER A 323 -24.20 4.94 -0.24
C SER A 323 -25.21 5.85 -0.95
N GLU A 324 -24.78 7.03 -1.42
CA GLU A 324 -25.65 7.92 -2.19
C GLU A 324 -25.97 7.34 -3.57
N LEU A 325 -25.03 6.61 -4.19
CA LEU A 325 -25.28 5.93 -5.46
C LEU A 325 -26.32 4.82 -5.31
N ASP A 326 -26.26 4.04 -4.23
CA ASP A 326 -27.20 2.96 -3.96
C ASP A 326 -28.61 3.53 -3.67
N GLU A 327 -28.73 4.62 -2.90
CA GLU A 327 -30.00 5.33 -2.68
C GLU A 327 -30.59 5.94 -3.96
N VAL A 328 -29.75 6.53 -4.82
CA VAL A 328 -30.19 7.08 -6.12
C VAL A 328 -30.61 5.97 -7.09
N LEU A 329 -29.92 4.83 -7.08
CA LEU A 329 -30.30 3.69 -7.90
C LEU A 329 -31.63 3.09 -7.42
N GLU A 330 -31.82 2.96 -6.10
CA GLU A 330 -33.08 2.50 -5.51
C GLU A 330 -34.25 3.44 -5.83
N SER A 331 -34.05 4.77 -5.79
CA SER A 331 -35.11 5.72 -6.14
C SER A 331 -35.45 5.71 -7.63
N MET A 332 -34.45 5.56 -8.50
CA MET A 332 -34.66 5.40 -9.94
C MET A 332 -35.37 4.08 -10.28
N ASP A 333 -35.03 2.98 -9.62
CA ASP A 333 -35.71 1.69 -9.80
C ASP A 333 -37.16 1.73 -9.28
N ALA A 334 -37.41 2.48 -8.19
CA ALA A 334 -38.76 2.71 -7.67
C ALA A 334 -39.63 3.58 -8.59
N GLU A 335 -39.04 4.49 -9.35
CA GLU A 335 -39.75 5.33 -10.33
C GLU A 335 -40.04 4.59 -11.66
N VAL A 336 -39.29 3.52 -11.93
CA VAL A 336 -39.42 2.68 -13.13
C VAL A 336 -40.38 1.49 -12.91
N GLN A 337 -40.67 1.11 -11.67
CA GLN A 337 -41.71 0.12 -11.36
C GLN A 337 -43.08 0.82 -11.20
N PRO A 338 -44.08 0.50 -12.04
CA PRO A 338 -45.40 1.15 -12.04
C PRO A 338 -46.29 0.80 -10.84
#